data_AF-A0A849Z060-F1
#
_entry.id   AF-A0A849Z060-F1
#
_cell.length_a   1.000
_cell.length_b   1.000
_cell.length_c   1.000
_cell.angle_alpha   90.00
_cell.angle_beta   90.00
_cell.angle_gamma   90.00
#
_symmetry.space_group_name_H-M   'P 1'
#
loop_
_entity.id
_entity.type
_entity.pdbx_description
1 polymer ?
#
loop_
_entity_poly.entity_id
_entity_poly.type
_entity_poly.pdbx_seq_one_letter_code
_entity_poly.pdbx_strand_id
1 'polypeptide(L)'
;MILSWRARRDPLEPRAVCAVGRAARALAAAALARSDEALGALCGVASEDAIVLLGDSEALPWADGVGYLGVDPEAPSLLVPTALAPSIPLALLERAALRIAETAPIAVLLSANQFLAVGSARPVARAALEAARKRLP
;
A
#
# COMPACT_ATOMS: atom_id res chain seq x y z
N MET A 1 -2.82 25.48 5.61
CA MET A 1 -2.40 24.85 4.35
C MET A 1 -2.92 23.42 4.36
N ILE A 2 -3.80 23.06 3.41
CA ILE A 2 -4.38 21.71 3.34
C ILE A 2 -3.53 20.90 2.36
N LEU A 3 -3.15 19.68 2.73
CA LEU A 3 -2.48 18.74 1.83
C LEU A 3 -3.45 18.38 0.69
N SER A 4 -3.09 18.72 -0.55
CA SER A 4 -3.87 18.35 -1.74
C SER A 4 -3.04 17.45 -2.64
N TRP A 5 -3.70 16.67 -3.49
CA TRP A 5 -3.06 15.72 -4.40
C TRP A 5 -3.35 16.11 -5.84
N ARG A 6 -2.35 15.99 -6.71
CA ARG A 6 -2.43 16.35 -8.13
C ARG A 6 -1.96 15.19 -8.98
N ALA A 7 -2.51 15.07 -10.19
CA ALA A 7 -2.04 14.08 -11.15
C ALA A 7 -0.53 14.23 -11.39
N ARG A 8 0.19 13.11 -11.29
CA ARG A 8 1.58 13.04 -11.75
C ARG A 8 1.61 13.13 -13.27
N ARG A 9 2.66 13.76 -13.80
CA ARG A 9 2.93 13.74 -15.24
C ARG A 9 3.31 12.33 -15.69
N ASP A 10 4.22 11.73 -14.94
CA ASP A 10 4.74 10.39 -15.16
C ASP A 10 4.38 9.52 -13.94
N PRO A 11 3.52 8.50 -14.11
CA PRO A 11 3.19 7.59 -13.03
C PRO A 11 4.41 6.84 -12.52
N LEU A 12 4.46 6.57 -11.21
CA LEU A 12 5.50 5.71 -10.63
C LEU A 12 5.24 4.24 -10.96
N GLU A 13 6.32 3.46 -11.01
CA GLU A 13 6.23 2.01 -11.09
C GLU A 13 5.56 1.44 -9.82
N PRO A 14 4.48 0.64 -9.95
CA PRO A 14 3.86 -0.01 -8.81
C PRO A 14 4.82 -0.97 -8.08
N ARG A 15 4.96 -0.79 -6.78
CA ARG A 15 5.71 -1.66 -5.85
C ARG A 15 4.84 -2.20 -4.71
N ALA A 16 3.64 -1.65 -4.56
CA ALA A 16 2.65 -2.14 -3.63
C ALA A 16 1.23 -1.81 -4.11
N VAL A 17 0.26 -2.56 -3.61
CA VAL A 17 -1.17 -2.27 -3.72
C VAL A 17 -1.76 -2.19 -2.32
N CYS A 18 -2.56 -1.16 -2.08
CA CYS A 18 -3.20 -0.90 -0.80
C CYS A 18 -4.70 -0.76 -0.98
N ALA A 19 -5.46 -1.11 0.06
CA ALA A 19 -6.88 -0.82 0.10
C ALA A 19 -7.37 -0.71 1.54
N VAL A 20 -8.49 -0.01 1.71
CA VAL A 20 -9.15 0.24 3.00
C VAL A 20 -10.62 -0.17 2.91
N GLY A 21 -11.18 -0.62 4.03
CA GLY A 21 -12.58 -0.98 4.16
C GLY A 21 -13.01 -2.10 3.22
N ARG A 22 -14.12 -1.90 2.51
CA ARG A 22 -14.65 -2.87 1.55
C ARG A 22 -13.65 -3.22 0.44
N ALA A 23 -12.87 -2.25 -0.02
CA ALA A 23 -11.84 -2.48 -1.03
C ALA A 23 -10.70 -3.37 -0.48
N ALA A 24 -10.39 -3.30 0.82
CA ALA A 24 -9.43 -4.20 1.45
C ALA A 24 -9.92 -5.66 1.39
N ARG A 25 -11.21 -5.89 1.64
CA ARG A 25 -11.80 -7.23 1.51
C ARG A 25 -11.79 -7.73 0.07
N ALA A 26 -12.10 -6.86 -0.90
CA ALA A 26 -12.03 -7.18 -2.32
C ALA A 26 -10.59 -7.52 -2.77
N LEU A 27 -9.61 -6.73 -2.32
CA LEU A 27 -8.19 -6.98 -2.57
C LEU A 27 -7.73 -8.31 -1.99
N ALA A 28 -8.11 -8.62 -0.74
CA ALA A 28 -7.79 -9.90 -0.13
C ALA A 28 -8.45 -11.07 -0.89
N ALA A 29 -9.68 -10.92 -1.39
CA ALA A 29 -10.33 -11.92 -2.22
C ALA A 29 -9.62 -12.11 -3.58
N ALA A 30 -9.23 -11.03 -4.25
CA ALA A 30 -8.49 -11.08 -5.50
C ALA A 30 -7.11 -11.75 -5.33
N ALA A 31 -6.42 -11.45 -4.23
CA ALA A 31 -5.17 -12.12 -3.88
C ALA A 31 -5.38 -13.63 -3.62
N LEU A 32 -6.41 -14.01 -2.85
CA LEU A 32 -6.73 -15.42 -2.57
C LEU A 32 -7.14 -16.22 -3.81
N ALA A 33 -7.60 -15.58 -4.89
CA ALA A 33 -7.90 -16.25 -6.15
C ALA A 33 -6.64 -16.67 -6.93
N ARG A 34 -5.45 -16.17 -6.54
CA ARG A 34 -4.16 -16.52 -7.15
C ARG A 34 -3.59 -17.81 -6.55
N SER A 35 -2.60 -18.39 -7.22
CA SER A 35 -1.88 -19.59 -6.73
C SER A 35 -1.03 -19.27 -5.50
N ASP A 36 -0.60 -20.31 -4.78
CA ASP A 36 0.25 -20.15 -3.60
C ASP A 36 1.65 -19.64 -3.97
N GLU A 37 2.17 -19.99 -5.15
CA GLU A 37 3.42 -19.45 -5.68
C GLU A 37 3.30 -17.94 -5.91
N ALA A 38 2.18 -17.51 -6.49
CA ALA A 38 1.92 -16.09 -6.73
C ALA A 38 1.71 -15.30 -5.43
N LEU A 39 1.14 -15.92 -4.39
CA LEU A 39 1.07 -15.33 -3.05
C LEU A 39 2.44 -15.27 -2.38
N GLY A 40 3.27 -16.31 -2.56
CA GLY A 40 4.63 -16.38 -2.01
C GLY A 40 5.57 -15.30 -2.57
N ALA A 41 5.26 -14.75 -3.75
CA ALA A 41 5.96 -13.60 -4.32
C ALA A 41 5.59 -12.25 -3.67
N LEU A 42 4.62 -12.23 -2.77
CA LEU A 42 4.13 -11.01 -2.10
C LEU A 42 4.54 -11.00 -0.62
N CYS A 43 4.81 -9.80 -0.12
CA CYS A 43 4.84 -9.51 1.31
C CYS A 43 3.63 -8.64 1.67
N GLY A 44 3.13 -8.71 2.90
CA GLY A 44 1.94 -7.95 3.28
C GLY A 44 1.89 -7.53 4.74
N VAL A 45 1.12 -6.47 4.97
CA VAL A 45 0.70 -5.97 6.28
C VAL A 45 -0.81 -5.75 6.23
N ALA A 46 -1.50 -6.08 7.33
CA ALA A 46 -2.91 -5.78 7.50
C ALA A 46 -3.13 -5.07 8.85
N SER A 47 -3.94 -4.01 8.84
CA SER A 47 -4.51 -3.38 10.03
C SER A 47 -5.94 -3.89 10.25
N GLU A 48 -6.71 -3.24 11.13
CA GLU A 48 -8.12 -3.55 11.36
C GLU A 48 -8.99 -3.25 10.13
N ASP A 49 -8.62 -2.25 9.34
CA ASP A 49 -9.42 -1.73 8.23
C ASP A 49 -8.69 -1.70 6.88
N ALA A 50 -7.38 -1.95 6.84
CA ALA A 50 -6.56 -1.83 5.64
C ALA A 50 -5.68 -3.05 5.39
N ILE A 51 -5.32 -3.24 4.12
CA ILE A 51 -4.32 -4.21 3.70
C ILE A 51 -3.37 -3.53 2.71
N VAL A 52 -2.08 -3.82 2.85
CA VAL A 52 -1.04 -3.44 1.90
C VAL A 52 -0.29 -4.70 1.50
N LEU A 53 -0.20 -4.94 0.20
CA LEU A 53 0.59 -6.02 -0.39
C LEU A 53 1.72 -5.40 -1.20
N LEU A 54 2.95 -5.84 -0.94
CA LEU A 54 4.17 -5.42 -1.61
C LEU A 54 4.63 -6.55 -2.53
N GLY A 55 5.18 -6.17 -3.68
CA GLY A 55 5.67 -7.11 -4.68
C GLY A 55 6.02 -6.39 -5.97
N ASP A 56 6.53 -7.14 -6.94
CA ASP A 56 6.73 -6.63 -8.28
C ASP A 56 5.38 -6.35 -8.95
N SER A 57 5.35 -5.35 -9.84
CA SER A 57 4.14 -4.83 -10.50
C SER A 57 3.27 -5.92 -11.11
N GLU A 58 3.89 -6.92 -11.76
CA GLU A 58 3.20 -8.07 -12.38
C GLU A 58 2.58 -9.04 -11.35
N ALA A 59 3.10 -9.07 -10.13
CA ALA A 59 2.60 -9.91 -9.05
C ALA A 59 1.43 -9.26 -8.31
N LEU A 60 1.27 -7.93 -8.41
CA LEU A 60 0.25 -7.21 -7.64
C LEU A 60 -1.17 -7.55 -8.12
N PRO A 61 -2.07 -7.94 -7.21
CA PRO A 61 -3.46 -8.23 -7.56
C PRO A 61 -4.23 -6.95 -7.94
N TRP A 62 -5.17 -7.11 -8.86
CA TRP A 62 -6.11 -6.08 -9.28
C TRP A 62 -7.46 -6.28 -8.60
N ALA A 63 -8.01 -5.20 -8.06
CA ALA A 63 -9.37 -5.16 -7.53
C ALA A 63 -9.91 -3.73 -7.59
N ASP A 64 -11.23 -3.57 -7.53
CA ASP A 64 -11.85 -2.26 -7.56
C ASP A 64 -11.59 -1.47 -6.27
N GLY A 65 -11.30 -0.17 -6.42
CA GLY A 65 -11.09 0.75 -5.30
C GLY A 65 -9.74 0.62 -4.59
N VAL A 66 -8.80 -0.14 -5.15
CA VAL A 66 -7.43 -0.24 -4.63
C VAL A 66 -6.58 0.96 -5.09
N GLY A 67 -5.58 1.31 -4.29
CA GLY A 67 -4.55 2.27 -4.64
C GLY A 67 -3.22 1.56 -4.90
N TYR A 68 -2.58 1.85 -6.03
CA TYR A 68 -1.21 1.41 -6.30
C TYR A 68 -0.21 2.44 -5.77
N LEU A 69 0.84 1.93 -5.13
CA LEU A 69 1.89 2.73 -4.53
C LEU A 69 3.23 2.39 -5.18
N GLY A 70 4.05 3.41 -5.40
CA GLY A 70 5.42 3.30 -5.88
C GLY A 70 6.39 4.02 -4.96
N VAL A 71 7.68 3.80 -5.20
CA VAL A 71 8.75 4.54 -4.51
C VAL A 71 9.13 5.73 -5.38
N ASP A 72 9.12 6.91 -4.79
CA ASP A 72 9.62 8.11 -5.45
C ASP A 72 11.09 8.33 -5.04
N PRO A 73 12.02 8.59 -5.99
CA PRO A 73 13.41 8.85 -5.66
C PRO A 73 13.62 10.03 -4.69
N GLU A 74 12.69 10.99 -4.64
CA GLU A 74 12.75 12.12 -3.69
C GLU A 74 12.34 11.74 -2.25
N ALA A 75 11.73 10.58 -2.05
CA ALA A 75 11.25 10.08 -0.76
C ALA A 75 11.32 8.54 -0.70
N PRO A 76 12.53 7.94 -0.65
CA PRO A 76 12.74 6.50 -0.79
C PRO A 76 12.15 5.66 0.34
N SER A 77 11.84 6.27 1.49
CA SER A 77 11.21 5.61 2.64
C SER A 77 9.69 5.61 2.57
N LEU A 78 9.10 6.25 1.56
CA LEU A 78 7.66 6.28 1.34
C LEU A 78 7.24 5.44 0.14
N LEU A 79 6.13 4.72 0.33
CA LEU A 79 5.31 4.20 -0.75
C LEU A 79 4.15 5.18 -0.96
N VAL A 80 4.19 5.89 -2.08
CA VAL A 80 3.23 6.95 -2.42
C VAL A 80 2.39 6.56 -3.63
N PRO A 81 1.18 7.12 -3.78
CA PRO A 81 0.31 6.88 -4.94
C PRO A 81 1.04 7.02 -6.27
N THR A 82 0.91 6.02 -7.14
CA THR A 82 1.62 6.00 -8.42
C THR A 82 1.14 7.08 -9.37
N ALA A 83 -0.15 7.44 -9.33
CA ALA A 83 -0.75 8.42 -10.23
C ALA A 83 -0.84 9.84 -9.64
N LEU A 84 -0.57 10.03 -8.34
CA LEU A 84 -0.78 11.30 -7.65
C LEU A 84 0.46 11.75 -6.88
N ALA A 85 0.77 13.04 -6.96
CA ALA A 85 1.80 13.70 -6.19
C ALA A 85 1.16 14.66 -5.18
N PRO A 86 1.71 14.78 -3.97
CA PRO A 86 1.24 15.76 -3.00
C PRO A 86 1.56 17.18 -3.47
N SER A 87 0.78 18.17 -3.01
CA SER A 87 1.01 19.58 -3.27
C SER A 87 2.17 20.18 -2.48
N ILE A 88 2.88 19.35 -1.72
CA ILE A 88 4.07 19.69 -0.93
C ILE A 88 5.25 18.84 -1.41
N PRO A 89 6.49 19.31 -1.25
CA PRO A 89 7.66 18.49 -1.55
C PRO A 89 7.62 17.13 -0.83
N LEU A 90 7.88 16.05 -1.56
CA LEU A 90 7.84 14.69 -1.02
C LEU A 90 8.84 14.46 0.11
N ALA A 91 10.03 15.07 0.03
CA ALA A 91 11.01 15.02 1.11
C ALA A 91 10.48 15.60 2.44
N LEU A 92 9.58 16.60 2.40
CA LEU A 92 8.95 17.12 3.63
C LEU A 92 7.89 16.15 4.17
N LEU A 93 7.11 15.55 3.28
CA LEU A 93 6.14 14.52 3.65
C LEU A 93 6.84 13.31 4.29
N GLU A 94 7.94 12.85 3.69
CA GLU A 94 8.77 11.74 4.20
C GLU A 94 9.29 12.04 5.60
N ARG A 95 9.90 13.21 5.80
CA ARG A 95 10.42 13.61 7.11
C ARG A 95 9.31 13.69 8.17
N ALA A 96 8.12 14.15 7.80
CA ALA A 96 6.98 14.19 8.72
C ALA A 96 6.50 12.78 9.07
N ALA A 97 6.38 11.89 8.09
CA ALA A 97 5.95 10.50 8.28
C ALA A 97 6.96 9.69 9.12
N LEU A 98 8.26 9.83 8.85
CA LEU A 98 9.32 9.15 9.61
C LEU A 98 9.38 9.59 11.09
N ARG A 99 8.86 10.78 11.43
CA ARG A 99 8.81 11.24 12.82
C ARG A 99 7.72 10.57 13.64
N ILE A 100 6.69 10.02 12.99
CA ILE A 100 5.54 9.39 13.64
C ILE A 100 5.54 7.86 13.49
N ALA A 101 6.19 7.33 12.44
CA ALA A 101 6.23 5.90 12.19
C ALA A 101 7.33 5.21 13.00
N GLU A 102 7.02 4.02 13.51
CA GLU A 102 7.98 3.18 14.23
C GLU A 102 8.97 2.51 13.27
N THR A 103 8.56 2.21 12.04
CA THR A 103 9.37 1.52 11.03
C THR A 103 9.14 2.10 9.63
N ALA A 104 10.12 1.91 8.76
CA ALA A 104 10.07 2.25 7.35
C ALA A 104 10.20 0.97 6.49
N PRO A 105 9.68 0.92 5.25
CA PRO A 105 9.00 2.03 4.56
C PRO A 105 7.57 2.27 5.06
N ILE A 106 6.99 3.41 4.68
CA ILE A 106 5.65 3.86 5.10
C ILE A 106 4.75 4.03 3.88
N ALA A 107 3.60 3.36 3.88
CA ALA A 107 2.59 3.47 2.84
C ALA A 107 1.62 4.63 3.09
N VAL A 108 1.34 5.42 2.06
CA VAL A 108 0.38 6.54 2.10
C VAL A 108 -0.96 6.08 1.50
N LEU A 109 -1.94 5.85 2.35
CA LEU A 109 -3.27 5.35 1.96
C LEU A 109 -4.24 6.52 1.82
N LEU A 110 -4.34 7.07 0.61
CA LEU A 110 -5.12 8.28 0.34
C LEU A 110 -6.60 8.20 0.68
N SER A 111 -7.24 7.06 0.39
CA SER A 111 -8.67 6.89 0.59
C SER A 111 -9.10 7.07 2.05
N ALA A 112 -8.17 6.89 3.00
CA ALA A 112 -8.40 7.08 4.43
C ALA A 112 -7.51 8.17 5.06
N ASN A 113 -6.72 8.91 4.27
CA ASN A 113 -5.73 9.89 4.76
C ASN A 113 -4.83 9.35 5.88
N GLN A 114 -4.37 8.10 5.75
CA GLN A 114 -3.58 7.42 6.78
C GLN A 114 -2.19 7.02 6.29
N PHE A 115 -1.27 6.91 7.25
CA PHE A 115 0.06 6.32 7.05
C PHE A 115 0.11 4.95 7.70
N LEU A 116 0.59 3.95 6.97
CA LEU A 116 0.79 2.61 7.49
C LEU A 116 2.26 2.22 7.34
N ALA A 117 2.93 1.96 8.47
CA ALA A 117 4.28 1.40 8.42
C ALA A 117 4.23 -0.02 7.86
N VAL A 118 5.05 -0.29 6.84
CA VAL A 118 5.10 -1.59 6.15
C VAL A 118 6.48 -2.24 6.24
N GLY A 119 7.40 -1.68 7.04
CA GLY A 119 8.70 -2.28 7.34
C GLY A 119 8.63 -3.67 7.98
N SER A 120 7.50 -4.00 8.61
CA SER A 120 7.22 -5.30 9.22
C SER A 120 6.46 -6.27 8.31
N ALA A 121 6.36 -5.96 7.00
CA ALA A 121 5.68 -6.83 6.05
C ALA A 121 6.25 -8.24 6.03
N ARG A 122 5.35 -9.23 6.02
CA ARG A 122 5.72 -10.66 6.05
C ARG A 122 5.29 -11.34 4.76
N PRO A 123 5.99 -12.41 4.33
CA PRO A 123 5.54 -13.21 3.19
C PRO A 123 4.07 -13.62 3.34
N VAL A 124 3.30 -13.50 2.26
CA VAL A 124 1.86 -13.75 2.29
C VAL A 124 1.59 -15.25 2.21
N ALA A 125 1.11 -15.81 3.33
CA ALA A 125 0.56 -17.16 3.37
C ALA A 125 -0.97 -17.11 3.24
N ARG A 126 -1.57 -18.03 2.48
CA ARG A 126 -3.02 -18.13 2.26
C ARG A 126 -3.82 -18.09 3.56
N ALA A 127 -3.45 -18.92 4.55
CA ALA A 127 -4.15 -18.97 5.84
C ALA A 127 -4.12 -17.63 6.60
N ALA A 128 -3.00 -16.91 6.56
CA ALA A 128 -2.88 -15.59 7.19
C ALA A 128 -3.75 -14.54 6.48
N LEU A 129 -3.79 -14.59 5.14
CA LEU A 129 -4.62 -13.70 4.33
C LEU A 129 -6.12 -13.97 4.53
N GLU A 130 -6.53 -15.24 4.64
CA GLU A 130 -7.91 -15.59 4.99
C GLU A 130 -8.31 -15.08 6.38
N ALA A 131 -7.42 -15.22 7.36
CA ALA A 131 -7.64 -14.69 8.71
C ALA A 131 -7.72 -13.15 8.72
N ALA A 132 -6.93 -12.46 7.88
CA ALA A 132 -7.05 -11.02 7.69
C ALA A 132 -8.38 -10.65 7.04
N ARG A 133 -8.79 -11.33 5.97
CA ARG A 133 -10.05 -11.06 5.24
C ARG A 133 -11.29 -11.14 6.15
N LYS A 134 -11.29 -12.05 7.13
CA LYS A 134 -12.37 -12.21 8.12
C LYS A 134 -12.47 -11.04 9.11
N ARG A 135 -11.36 -10.34 9.38
CA ARG A 135 -11.29 -9.20 10.30
C ARG A 135 -11.65 -7.86 9.62
N LEU A 136 -11.38 -7.75 8.33
CA LEU A 136 -11.71 -6.57 7.54
C LEU A 136 -13.24 -6.33 7.51
N PRO A 137 -13.69 -5.06 7.45
CA PRO A 137 -15.11 -4.67 7.53
C PRO A 137 -15.89 -4.89 6.23
#